data_AF-A0A7J0E170-F1
#
_entry.id   AF-A0A7J0E170-F1
#
_cell.length_a   1.000
_cell.length_b   1.000
_cell.length_c   1.000
_cell.angle_alpha   90.00
_cell.angle_beta   90.00
_cell.angle_gamma   90.00
#
_symmetry.space_group_name_H-M   'P 1'
#
loop_
_entity.id
_entity.type
_entity.pdbx_description
1 polymer ?
#
loop_
_entity_poly.entity_id
_entity_poly.type
_entity_poly.pdbx_seq_one_letter_code
_entity_poly.pdbx_strand_id
1 'polypeptide(L)'
;MQRSGSGWFETLLNSHENVSSNGEIFSVKERRSNVSTIINTMDKVYNLDWFTSASKNECSAAVGFKWMLNQGLMKHHKEIVEYFNERGVSAIFLFRRNLLRRMISVLANSYDSQAKLLNGTHKSHVHSPHEEAVETTAKALEYLKSTRHIVLYYEDIVRNRTKLVDVQEFLRLPYRDLTSRQVKIHSGHLSKQIENWDDVQKALEGTSYESFLHEDYQL
;
A
#
# COMPACT_ATOMS: atom_id res chain seq x y z
N MET A 1 -1.49 3.66 -2.58
CA MET A 1 -2.93 3.88 -2.86
C MET A 1 -3.77 2.99 -1.95
N GLN A 2 -5.03 3.32 -1.71
CA GLN A 2 -5.93 2.49 -0.89
C GLN A 2 -6.21 1.15 -1.57
N ARG A 3 -6.29 0.08 -0.76
CA ARG A 3 -6.67 -1.28 -1.17
C ARG A 3 -5.77 -1.92 -2.24
N SER A 4 -4.49 -1.53 -2.32
CA SER A 4 -3.50 -2.17 -3.20
C SER A 4 -2.77 -3.38 -2.60
N GLY A 5 -3.17 -3.86 -1.42
CA GLY A 5 -2.45 -4.92 -0.71
C GLY A 5 -1.26 -4.43 0.12
N SER A 6 -1.10 -3.11 0.27
CA SER A 6 0.03 -2.51 0.99
C SER A 6 0.11 -2.86 2.48
N GLY A 7 -1.02 -3.13 3.14
CA GLY A 7 -1.01 -3.67 4.50
C GLY A 7 -0.41 -5.08 4.57
N TRP A 8 -0.83 -5.98 3.68
CA TRP A 8 -0.28 -7.33 3.61
C TRP A 8 1.21 -7.31 3.25
N PHE A 9 1.60 -6.49 2.27
CA PHE A 9 3.00 -6.32 1.88
C PHE A 9 3.87 -5.78 3.04
N GLU A 10 3.36 -4.83 3.81
CA GLU A 10 4.05 -4.35 5.02
C GLU A 10 4.26 -5.47 6.05
N THR A 11 3.28 -6.34 6.26
CA THR A 11 3.46 -7.49 7.17
C THR A 11 4.50 -8.50 6.66
N LEU A 12 4.65 -8.67 5.34
CA LEU A 12 5.75 -9.47 4.77
C LEU A 12 7.10 -8.84 5.10
N LEU A 13 7.27 -7.53 4.88
CA LEU A 13 8.52 -6.84 5.18
C LEU A 13 8.87 -6.91 6.67
N ASN A 14 7.88 -6.71 7.55
CA ASN A 14 8.08 -6.79 9.00
C ASN A 14 8.35 -8.21 9.53
N SER A 15 8.23 -9.25 8.70
CA SER A 15 8.70 -10.59 9.07
C SER A 15 10.23 -10.74 8.95
N HIS A 16 10.90 -9.79 8.29
CA HIS A 16 12.35 -9.74 8.22
C HIS A 16 12.94 -9.12 9.49
N GLU A 17 13.85 -9.82 10.16
CA GLU A 17 14.46 -9.41 11.44
C GLU A 17 15.13 -8.01 11.42
N ASN A 18 15.70 -7.62 10.28
CA ASN A 18 16.37 -6.33 10.09
C ASN A 18 15.47 -5.23 9.47
N VAL A 19 14.15 -5.42 9.41
CA VAL A 19 13.21 -4.44 8.85
C VAL A 19 12.18 -4.02 9.88
N SER A 20 11.92 -2.72 9.97
CA SER A 20 10.86 -2.16 10.82
C SER A 20 10.04 -1.10 10.07
N SER A 21 8.86 -1.47 9.60
CA SER A 21 7.85 -0.55 9.06
C SER A 21 6.81 -0.17 10.12
N ASN A 22 6.58 1.15 10.27
CA ASN A 22 5.81 1.75 11.34
C ASN A 22 4.33 2.03 10.98
N GLY A 23 3.75 1.33 10.00
CA GLY A 23 2.36 1.52 9.61
C GLY A 23 2.11 2.83 8.87
N GLU A 24 0.84 3.24 8.79
CA GLU A 24 0.41 4.48 8.13
C GLU A 24 0.58 5.70 9.05
N ILE A 25 1.82 6.13 9.26
CA ILE A 25 2.10 7.24 10.19
C ILE A 25 1.40 8.55 9.78
N PHE A 26 1.19 8.78 8.47
CA PHE A 26 0.51 9.97 7.92
C PHE A 26 -1.01 9.83 7.78
N SER A 27 -1.62 8.76 8.30
CA SER A 27 -3.07 8.67 8.46
C SER A 27 -3.60 9.74 9.44
N VAL A 28 -2.77 10.11 10.42
CA VAL A 28 -3.02 11.17 11.42
C VAL A 28 -2.87 12.54 10.76
N LYS A 29 -3.94 13.35 10.79
CA LYS A 29 -4.00 14.63 10.04
C LYS A 29 -2.95 15.63 10.52
N GLU A 30 -2.71 15.68 11.82
CA GLU A 30 -1.78 16.61 12.47
C GLU A 30 -0.38 16.47 11.90
N ARG A 31 0.07 15.23 11.68
CA ARG A 31 1.40 14.87 11.14
C ARG A 31 1.61 15.30 9.68
N ARG A 32 0.54 15.67 8.98
CA ARG A 32 0.57 16.14 7.58
C ARG A 32 -0.16 17.47 7.38
N SER A 33 -0.19 18.29 8.42
CA SER A 33 -0.81 19.62 8.41
C SER A 33 -0.12 20.58 7.43
N ASN A 34 1.21 20.51 7.31
CA ASN A 34 2.04 21.25 6.37
C ASN A 34 3.36 20.51 6.10
N VAL A 35 4.17 21.04 5.17
CA VAL A 35 5.44 20.42 4.75
C VAL A 35 6.46 20.29 5.87
N SER A 36 6.60 21.29 6.75
CA SER A 36 7.52 21.22 7.90
C SER A 36 7.14 20.09 8.85
N THR A 37 5.84 19.93 9.15
CA THR A 37 5.37 18.81 9.99
C THR A 37 5.60 17.45 9.35
N ILE A 38 5.47 17.36 8.02
CA ILE A 38 5.77 16.13 7.26
C ILE A 38 7.25 15.79 7.40
N ILE A 39 8.16 16.73 7.14
CA ILE A 39 9.61 16.54 7.25
C ILE A 39 9.99 16.16 8.68
N ASN A 40 9.51 16.89 9.70
CA ASN A 40 9.75 16.57 11.10
C ASN A 40 9.26 15.16 11.48
N THR A 41 8.17 14.69 10.87
CA THR A 41 7.66 13.33 11.09
C THR A 41 8.56 12.29 10.45
N MET A 42 9.06 12.55 9.23
CA MET A 42 10.02 11.66 8.56
C MET A 42 11.35 11.60 9.32
N ASP A 43 11.85 12.73 9.81
CA ASP A 43 13.09 12.81 10.60
C ASP A 43 13.01 11.96 11.86
N LYS A 44 11.87 11.93 12.56
CA LYS A 44 11.68 11.04 13.72
C LYS A 44 11.82 9.57 13.36
N VAL A 45 11.39 9.16 12.16
CA VAL A 45 11.56 7.77 11.71
C VAL A 45 13.01 7.53 11.29
N TYR A 46 13.60 8.45 10.53
CA TYR A 46 14.96 8.37 10.03
C TYR A 46 16.00 8.30 11.17
N ASN A 47 15.84 9.13 12.19
CA ASN A 47 16.71 9.18 13.38
C ASN A 47 16.40 8.08 14.41
N LEU A 48 15.47 7.16 14.10
CA LEU A 48 15.01 6.09 15.00
C LEU A 48 14.30 6.55 16.30
N ASP A 49 14.03 7.85 16.45
CA ASP A 49 13.26 8.46 17.55
C ASP A 49 11.77 8.08 17.58
N TRP A 50 11.31 7.29 16.61
CA TRP A 50 9.93 6.84 16.52
C TRP A 50 9.63 5.68 17.47
N PHE A 51 9.34 5.96 18.73
CA PHE A 51 9.00 4.94 19.72
C PHE A 51 7.62 4.32 19.44
N THR A 52 7.61 3.02 19.10
CA THR A 52 6.39 2.20 19.02
C THR A 52 6.43 1.15 20.13
N SER A 53 5.27 0.63 20.50
CA SER A 53 5.14 -0.41 21.54
C SER A 53 5.74 -1.78 21.16
N ALA A 54 6.30 -1.92 19.96
CA ALA A 54 6.97 -3.12 19.50
C ALA A 54 8.45 -3.08 19.90
N SER A 55 8.97 -4.19 20.43
CA SER A 55 10.39 -4.36 20.75
C SER A 55 11.23 -4.12 19.50
N LYS A 56 11.96 -3.01 19.45
CA LYS A 56 12.91 -2.75 18.36
C LYS A 56 14.17 -3.57 18.64
N ASN A 57 14.54 -4.44 17.71
CA ASN A 57 15.90 -4.98 17.70
C ASN A 57 16.86 -3.84 17.36
N GLU A 58 17.94 -3.71 18.13
CA GLU A 58 19.00 -2.69 17.97
C GLU A 58 19.78 -2.80 16.65
N CYS A 59 19.43 -3.78 15.79
CA CYS A 59 20.09 -4.10 14.53
C CYS A 59 19.15 -3.98 13.31
N SER A 60 18.39 -2.90 13.17
CA SER A 60 17.55 -2.68 11.98
C SER A 60 18.39 -2.14 10.81
N ALA A 61 18.37 -2.84 9.67
CA ALA A 61 19.03 -2.39 8.43
C ALA A 61 18.14 -1.47 7.60
N ALA A 62 16.81 -1.60 7.72
CA ALA A 62 15.85 -0.70 7.09
C ALA A 62 14.72 -0.33 8.06
N VAL A 63 14.48 0.96 8.21
CA VAL A 63 13.33 1.51 8.92
C VAL A 63 12.46 2.28 7.95
N GLY A 64 11.14 2.18 8.10
CA GLY A 64 10.23 2.84 7.19
C GLY A 64 8.83 2.97 7.73
N PHE A 65 7.93 3.31 6.84
CA PHE A 65 6.51 3.46 7.10
C PHE A 65 5.75 3.36 5.78
N LYS A 66 4.44 3.19 5.89
CA LYS A 66 3.53 3.14 4.77
C LYS A 66 2.91 4.52 4.54
N TRP A 67 2.86 4.97 3.29
CA TRP A 67 2.31 6.28 2.94
C TRP A 67 1.31 6.16 1.79
N MET A 68 0.07 6.61 2.01
CA MET A 68 -0.91 6.72 0.93
C MET A 68 -0.71 8.01 0.14
N LEU A 69 -0.86 7.96 -1.19
CA LEU A 69 -0.63 9.11 -2.08
C LEU A 69 -1.48 10.34 -1.70
N ASN A 70 -2.71 10.12 -1.22
CA ASN A 70 -3.63 11.17 -0.78
C ASN A 70 -3.32 11.74 0.63
N GLN A 71 -2.25 11.30 1.29
CA GLN A 71 -1.85 11.74 2.63
C GLN A 71 -0.74 12.82 2.57
N GLY A 72 -0.86 13.78 1.66
CA GLY A 72 0.03 14.94 1.57
C GLY A 72 1.21 14.79 0.61
N LEU A 73 1.55 13.56 0.21
CA LEU A 73 2.67 13.28 -0.71
C LEU A 73 2.53 14.04 -2.03
N MET A 74 1.37 13.96 -2.67
CA MET A 74 1.15 14.62 -3.98
C MET A 74 1.18 16.15 -3.87
N LYS A 75 0.78 16.71 -2.72
CA LYS A 75 0.69 18.16 -2.48
C LYS A 75 2.07 18.80 -2.27
N HIS A 76 2.97 18.09 -1.60
CA HIS A 76 4.30 18.57 -1.20
C HIS A 76 5.42 17.80 -1.91
N HIS A 77 5.17 17.39 -3.15
CA HIS A 77 6.04 16.45 -3.85
C HIS A 77 7.46 16.98 -4.08
N LYS A 78 7.64 18.30 -4.28
CA LYS A 78 8.98 18.89 -4.53
C LYS A 78 9.88 18.71 -3.33
N GLU A 79 9.39 19.11 -2.16
CA GLU A 79 10.12 19.05 -0.90
C GLU A 79 10.34 17.59 -0.45
N ILE A 80 9.39 16.70 -0.75
CA ILE A 80 9.53 15.26 -0.47
C ILE A 80 10.60 14.62 -1.36
N VAL A 81 10.65 14.97 -2.64
CA VAL A 81 11.68 14.48 -3.57
C VAL A 81 13.07 14.94 -3.15
N GLU A 82 13.21 16.21 -2.77
CA GLU A 82 14.45 16.76 -2.22
C GLU A 82 14.89 15.98 -0.98
N TYR A 83 14.00 15.82 0.00
CA TYR A 83 14.27 15.03 1.20
C TYR A 83 14.70 13.58 0.88
N PHE A 84 14.01 12.92 -0.05
CA PHE A 84 14.31 11.53 -0.41
C PHE A 84 15.71 11.40 -1.01
N ASN A 85 16.10 12.34 -1.85
CA ASN A 85 17.42 12.33 -2.49
C ASN A 85 18.53 12.67 -1.48
N GLU A 86 18.33 13.68 -0.63
CA GLU A 86 19.31 14.09 0.38
C GLU A 86 19.56 13.02 1.45
N ARG A 87 18.50 12.32 1.88
CA ARG A 87 18.57 11.30 2.93
C ARG A 87 18.73 9.88 2.41
N GLY A 88 18.78 9.67 1.09
CA GLY A 88 18.89 8.34 0.49
C GLY A 88 17.68 7.44 0.74
N VAL A 89 16.48 8.02 0.87
CA VAL A 89 15.24 7.26 1.10
C VAL A 89 14.92 6.41 -0.12
N SER A 90 14.56 5.17 0.12
CA SER A 90 14.15 4.21 -0.91
C SER A 90 12.64 4.05 -0.92
N ALA A 91 12.00 4.34 -2.05
CA ALA A 91 10.55 4.27 -2.20
C ALA A 91 10.11 2.98 -2.90
N ILE A 92 9.09 2.30 -2.35
CA ILE A 92 8.46 1.14 -2.99
C ILE A 92 7.02 1.51 -3.32
N PHE A 93 6.72 1.62 -4.62
CA PHE A 93 5.36 1.81 -5.08
C PHE A 93 4.68 0.46 -5.23
N LEU A 94 3.58 0.24 -4.49
CA LEU A 94 2.74 -0.94 -4.63
C LEU A 94 1.37 -0.58 -5.20
N PHE A 95 1.15 -1.00 -6.43
CA PHE A 95 -0.11 -0.83 -7.16
C PHE A 95 -0.87 -2.14 -7.30
N ARG A 96 -2.12 -2.04 -7.76
CA ARG A 96 -2.99 -3.18 -8.07
C ARG A 96 -3.57 -2.98 -9.45
N ARG A 97 -3.39 -3.95 -10.34
CA ARG A 97 -3.87 -3.87 -11.73
C ARG A 97 -5.37 -4.06 -11.82
N ASN A 98 -5.96 -4.96 -11.05
CA ASN A 98 -7.40 -5.21 -11.12
C ASN A 98 -8.19 -4.10 -10.40
N LEU A 99 -8.62 -3.11 -11.19
CA LEU A 99 -9.34 -1.94 -10.70
C LEU A 99 -10.76 -2.28 -10.20
N LEU A 100 -11.44 -3.25 -10.82
CA LEU A 100 -12.75 -3.73 -10.40
C LEU A 100 -12.69 -4.34 -8.99
N ARG A 101 -11.75 -5.27 -8.76
CA ARG A 101 -11.52 -5.85 -7.42
C ARG A 101 -11.12 -4.81 -6.39
N ARG A 102 -10.36 -3.80 -6.80
CA ARG A 102 -10.05 -2.67 -5.93
C ARG A 102 -11.31 -1.90 -5.55
N MET A 103 -12.20 -1.62 -6.51
CA MET A 103 -13.50 -0.96 -6.29
C MET A 103 -14.34 -1.70 -5.26
N ILE A 104 -14.56 -2.98 -5.51
CA ILE A 104 -15.37 -3.85 -4.66
C ILE A 104 -14.78 -3.87 -3.26
N SER A 105 -13.45 -3.99 -3.14
CA SER A 105 -12.80 -3.96 -1.83
C SER A 105 -12.89 -2.59 -1.12
N VAL A 106 -13.02 -1.47 -1.84
CA VAL A 106 -13.26 -0.16 -1.23
C VAL A 106 -14.70 -0.07 -0.74
N LEU A 107 -15.67 -0.48 -1.57
CA LEU A 107 -17.09 -0.47 -1.27
C LEU A 107 -17.42 -1.39 -0.09
N ALA A 108 -16.95 -2.65 -0.11
CA ALA A 108 -17.14 -3.60 0.97
C ALA A 108 -16.55 -3.10 2.30
N ASN A 109 -15.35 -2.52 2.27
CA ASN A 109 -14.74 -1.91 3.46
C ASN A 109 -15.54 -0.70 3.98
N SER A 110 -16.15 0.09 3.09
CA SER A 110 -17.05 1.18 3.48
C SER A 110 -18.32 0.65 4.11
N TYR A 111 -18.89 -0.43 3.56
CA TYR A 111 -20.05 -1.10 4.14
C TYR A 111 -19.74 -1.64 5.54
N ASP A 112 -18.68 -2.44 5.70
CA ASP A 112 -18.25 -3.00 6.99
C ASP A 112 -17.97 -1.91 8.03
N SER A 113 -17.46 -0.75 7.58
CA SER A 113 -17.23 0.40 8.45
C SER A 113 -18.49 1.01 9.04
N GLN A 114 -19.57 0.99 8.28
CA GLN A 114 -20.87 1.54 8.66
C GLN A 114 -21.69 0.49 9.41
N ALA A 115 -21.59 -0.77 9.01
CA ALA A 115 -22.34 -1.89 9.56
C ALA A 115 -21.81 -2.42 10.90
N LYS A 116 -20.60 -2.01 11.34
CA LYS A 116 -19.89 -2.42 12.58
C LYS A 116 -20.54 -3.60 13.32
N LEU A 117 -20.16 -4.82 12.93
CA LEU A 117 -20.39 -6.00 13.76
C LEU A 117 -19.79 -5.74 15.16
N LEU A 118 -20.66 -5.81 16.16
CA LEU A 118 -20.35 -5.62 17.57
C LEU A 118 -19.28 -6.65 17.99
N ASN A 119 -18.22 -6.17 18.64
CA ASN A 119 -17.07 -6.89 19.21
C ASN A 119 -15.84 -7.04 18.29
N GLY A 120 -14.90 -6.08 18.39
CA GLY A 120 -13.47 -6.36 18.17
C GLY A 120 -12.81 -5.73 16.93
N THR A 121 -12.39 -4.48 17.08
CA THR A 121 -11.30 -3.79 16.36
C THR A 121 -11.22 -3.93 14.82
N HIS A 122 -12.21 -3.38 14.10
CA HIS A 122 -12.04 -3.00 12.69
C HIS A 122 -11.88 -1.47 12.57
N LYS A 123 -10.68 -0.99 12.22
CA LYS A 123 -10.44 0.42 11.87
C LYS A 123 -10.72 0.60 10.37
N SER A 124 -11.84 1.24 10.09
CA SER A 124 -12.25 1.60 8.75
C SER A 124 -11.54 2.85 8.23
N HIS A 125 -11.23 2.85 6.94
CA HIS A 125 -10.84 4.03 6.20
C HIS A 125 -11.70 4.12 4.93
N VAL A 126 -12.64 5.06 4.90
CA VAL A 126 -13.42 5.43 3.72
C VAL A 126 -12.71 6.58 3.03
N HIS A 127 -12.41 6.43 1.74
CA HIS A 127 -11.99 7.52 0.86
C HIS A 127 -12.83 7.49 -0.42
N SER A 128 -13.20 8.68 -0.90
CA SER A 128 -14.10 8.97 -2.03
C SER A 128 -13.52 8.52 -3.40
N PRO A 129 -14.34 8.47 -4.47
CA PRO A 129 -14.30 7.39 -5.46
C PRO A 129 -13.28 7.52 -6.60
N HIS A 130 -12.57 6.41 -6.76
CA HIS A 130 -12.14 5.69 -7.98
C HIS A 130 -11.43 6.37 -9.16
N GLU A 131 -11.95 7.45 -9.75
CA GLU A 131 -11.44 7.98 -11.03
C GLU A 131 -10.08 8.70 -10.89
N GLU A 132 -9.81 9.27 -9.72
CA GLU A 132 -8.55 9.99 -9.46
C GLU A 132 -7.33 9.06 -9.38
N ALA A 133 -7.53 7.74 -9.20
CA ALA A 133 -6.45 6.86 -8.77
C ALA A 133 -5.44 6.48 -9.87
N VAL A 134 -5.89 6.35 -11.11
CA VAL A 134 -4.99 6.06 -12.25
C VAL A 134 -4.14 7.28 -12.56
N GLU A 135 -4.78 8.45 -12.65
CA GLU A 135 -4.10 9.73 -12.87
C GLU A 135 -3.13 10.07 -11.71
N THR A 136 -3.56 9.82 -10.46
CA THR A 136 -2.70 10.00 -9.28
C THR A 136 -1.49 9.08 -9.29
N THR A 137 -1.63 7.86 -9.82
CA THR A 137 -0.52 6.90 -9.92
C THR A 137 0.54 7.36 -10.92
N ALA A 138 0.12 7.75 -12.12
CA ALA A 138 1.03 8.27 -13.15
C ALA A 138 1.75 9.54 -12.67
N LYS A 139 1.01 10.49 -12.07
CA LYS A 139 1.58 11.71 -11.48
C LYS A 139 2.58 11.40 -10.36
N ALA A 140 2.30 10.42 -9.50
CA ALA A 140 3.22 10.05 -8.42
C ALA A 140 4.55 9.52 -8.95
N LEU A 141 4.50 8.66 -9.97
CA LEU A 141 5.71 8.15 -10.63
C LEU A 141 6.48 9.27 -11.32
N GLU A 142 5.79 10.20 -12.00
CA GLU A 142 6.42 11.34 -12.65
C GLU A 142 7.09 12.27 -11.63
N TYR A 143 6.43 12.58 -10.52
CA TYR A 143 6.97 13.43 -9.47
C TYR A 143 8.19 12.80 -8.79
N LEU A 144 8.16 11.49 -8.53
CA LEU A 144 9.24 10.78 -7.82
C LEU A 144 10.27 10.14 -8.77
N LYS A 145 10.23 10.44 -10.07
CA LYS A 145 11.10 9.80 -11.08
C LYS A 145 12.59 9.90 -10.80
N SER A 146 13.02 10.98 -10.14
CA SER A 146 14.43 11.22 -9.78
C SER A 146 14.86 10.57 -8.47
N THR A 147 13.92 10.02 -7.70
CA THR A 147 14.20 9.35 -6.42
C THR A 147 14.55 7.88 -6.63
N ARG A 148 15.24 7.27 -5.67
CA ARG A 148 15.49 5.82 -5.66
C ARG A 148 14.19 5.07 -5.39
N HIS A 149 13.57 4.53 -6.43
CA HIS A 149 12.30 3.82 -6.30
C HIS A 149 12.19 2.55 -7.15
N ILE A 150 11.31 1.64 -6.72
CA ILE A 150 10.86 0.50 -7.52
C ILE A 150 9.33 0.49 -7.58
N VAL A 151 8.80 -0.11 -8.65
CA VAL A 151 7.36 -0.27 -8.86
C VAL A 151 7.02 -1.76 -8.84
N LEU A 152 6.06 -2.11 -7.99
CA LEU A 152 5.54 -3.45 -7.83
C LEU A 152 4.03 -3.45 -8.03
N TYR A 153 3.54 -4.58 -8.51
CA TYR A 153 2.12 -4.84 -8.59
C TYR A 153 1.78 -6.03 -7.71
N TYR A 154 0.67 -5.89 -6.97
CA TYR A 154 0.17 -6.90 -6.05
C TYR A 154 0.09 -8.28 -6.69
N GLU A 155 -0.44 -8.34 -7.91
CA GLU A 155 -0.64 -9.59 -8.66
C GLU A 155 0.69 -10.29 -8.96
N ASP A 156 1.76 -9.55 -9.20
CA ASP A 156 3.08 -10.12 -9.50
C ASP A 156 3.71 -10.74 -8.25
N ILE A 157 3.57 -10.09 -7.09
CA ILE A 157 4.10 -10.59 -5.82
C ILE A 157 3.36 -11.87 -5.39
N VAL A 158 2.03 -11.91 -5.60
CA VAL A 158 1.24 -13.08 -5.23
C VAL A 158 1.54 -14.26 -6.15
N ARG A 159 1.65 -14.03 -7.47
CA ARG A 159 1.94 -15.09 -8.44
C ARG A 159 3.38 -15.58 -8.39
N ASN A 160 4.33 -14.68 -8.14
CA ASN A 160 5.75 -14.98 -8.17
C ASN A 160 6.47 -14.42 -6.94
N ARG A 161 6.73 -15.29 -5.97
CA ARG A 161 7.43 -14.91 -4.73
C ARG A 161 8.88 -14.49 -4.97
N THR A 162 9.50 -14.78 -6.12
CA THR A 162 10.84 -14.26 -6.41
C THR A 162 10.86 -12.73 -6.46
N LYS A 163 9.72 -12.07 -6.67
CA LYS A 163 9.62 -10.60 -6.55
C LYS A 163 9.95 -10.07 -5.15
N LEU A 164 9.84 -10.89 -4.12
CA LEU A 164 10.28 -10.52 -2.77
C LEU A 164 11.80 -10.57 -2.61
N VAL A 165 12.50 -11.32 -3.46
CA VAL A 165 13.98 -11.31 -3.54
C VAL A 165 14.44 -9.98 -4.12
N ASP A 166 13.82 -9.53 -5.24
CA ASP A 166 14.09 -8.22 -5.86
C ASP A 166 13.93 -7.06 -4.84
N VAL A 167 12.91 -7.16 -3.97
CA VAL A 167 12.66 -6.16 -2.92
C VAL A 167 13.76 -6.17 -1.85
N GLN A 168 14.18 -7.35 -1.39
CA GLN A 168 15.24 -7.47 -0.40
C GLN A 168 16.56 -6.94 -0.94
N GLU A 169 16.90 -7.25 -2.20
CA GLU A 169 18.07 -6.70 -2.88
C GLU A 169 17.99 -5.18 -3.03
N PHE A 170 16.84 -4.66 -3.47
CA PHE A 170 16.60 -3.22 -3.53
C PHE A 170 16.79 -2.54 -2.17
N LEU A 171 16.34 -3.15 -1.08
CA LEU A 171 16.54 -2.63 0.27
C LEU A 171 17.92 -2.95 0.87
N ARG A 172 18.78 -3.66 0.13
CA ARG A 172 20.11 -4.14 0.57
C ARG A 172 20.04 -5.01 1.83
N LEU A 173 19.03 -5.85 1.89
CA LEU A 173 18.79 -6.80 2.97
C LEU A 173 19.38 -8.18 2.63
N PRO A 174 19.84 -8.95 3.62
CA PRO A 174 20.11 -10.37 3.41
C PRO A 174 18.83 -11.09 2.99
N TYR A 175 18.94 -12.13 2.16
CA TYR A 175 17.76 -12.87 1.73
C TYR A 175 17.18 -13.70 2.86
N ARG A 176 15.86 -13.57 3.05
CA ARG A 176 15.03 -14.33 3.98
C ARG A 176 13.70 -14.71 3.34
N ASP A 177 13.10 -15.77 3.88
CA ASP A 177 11.74 -16.16 3.54
C ASP A 177 10.75 -15.26 4.26
N LEU A 178 10.14 -14.34 3.52
CA LEU A 178 9.15 -13.41 4.08
C LEU A 178 7.79 -14.09 4.22
N THR A 179 7.16 -13.93 5.38
CA THR A 179 5.87 -14.56 5.71
C THR A 179 4.87 -13.53 6.24
N SER A 180 3.59 -13.79 6.04
CA SER A 180 2.51 -12.93 6.54
C SER A 180 1.40 -13.81 7.09
N ARG A 181 0.86 -13.42 8.26
CA ARG A 181 -0.34 -14.02 8.84
C ARG A 181 -1.62 -13.28 8.43
N GLN A 182 -1.50 -12.20 7.65
CA GLN A 182 -2.65 -11.40 7.27
C GLN A 182 -3.49 -12.15 6.24
N VAL A 183 -4.76 -12.38 6.58
CA VAL A 183 -5.75 -13.00 5.70
C VAL A 183 -6.53 -11.92 4.94
N LYS A 184 -6.81 -12.18 3.66
CA LYS A 184 -7.65 -11.30 2.84
C LYS A 184 -9.11 -11.44 3.29
N ILE A 185 -9.71 -10.34 3.73
CA ILE A 185 -11.09 -10.29 4.24
C ILE A 185 -12.18 -10.49 3.17
N HIS A 186 -11.89 -10.19 1.90
CA HIS A 186 -12.80 -10.43 0.77
C HIS A 186 -12.09 -11.29 -0.27
N SER A 187 -12.35 -12.59 -0.23
CA SER A 187 -11.77 -13.59 -1.14
C SER A 187 -12.88 -14.32 -1.92
N GLY A 188 -12.51 -14.96 -3.02
CA GLY A 188 -13.43 -15.70 -3.89
C GLY A 188 -13.93 -14.96 -5.13
N HIS A 189 -14.85 -15.63 -5.84
CA HIS A 189 -15.45 -15.17 -7.09
C HIS A 189 -16.20 -13.85 -6.91
N LEU A 190 -16.01 -12.95 -7.87
CA LEU A 190 -16.67 -11.63 -7.89
C LEU A 190 -18.19 -11.73 -7.96
N SER A 191 -18.71 -12.74 -8.66
CA SER A 191 -20.15 -13.00 -8.75
C SER A 191 -20.83 -13.25 -7.42
N LYS A 192 -20.09 -13.67 -6.39
CA LYS A 192 -20.62 -13.85 -5.02
C LYS A 192 -20.56 -12.57 -4.17
N GLN A 193 -19.92 -11.51 -4.67
CA GLN A 193 -19.66 -10.26 -3.96
C GLN A 193 -20.41 -9.06 -4.57
N ILE A 194 -20.94 -9.20 -5.78
CA ILE A 194 -21.64 -8.14 -6.51
C ILE A 194 -23.07 -8.59 -6.75
N GLU A 195 -24.05 -7.84 -6.23
CA GLU A 195 -25.47 -8.14 -6.40
C GLU A 195 -25.90 -8.09 -7.86
N ASN A 196 -25.48 -7.06 -8.61
CA ASN A 196 -25.76 -6.89 -10.04
C ASN A 196 -24.62 -7.47 -10.92
N TRP A 197 -24.11 -8.65 -10.59
CA TRP A 197 -22.97 -9.26 -11.29
C TRP A 197 -23.19 -9.39 -12.80
N ASP A 198 -24.37 -9.82 -13.24
CA ASP A 198 -24.67 -10.04 -14.65
C ASP A 198 -24.54 -8.74 -15.48
N ASP A 199 -24.95 -7.61 -14.91
CA ASP A 199 -24.80 -6.30 -15.55
C ASP A 199 -23.33 -5.89 -15.66
N VAL A 200 -22.54 -6.12 -14.59
CA VAL A 200 -21.11 -5.82 -14.57
C VAL A 200 -20.35 -6.69 -15.57
N GLN A 201 -20.68 -7.98 -15.62
CA GLN A 201 -20.09 -8.92 -16.58
C GLN A 201 -20.40 -8.47 -18.01
N LYS A 202 -21.67 -8.25 -18.33
CA LYS A 202 -22.10 -7.79 -19.66
C LYS A 202 -21.48 -6.46 -20.08
N ALA A 203 -21.23 -5.55 -19.12
CA ALA A 203 -20.60 -4.25 -19.41
C ALA A 203 -19.10 -4.35 -19.72
N LEU A 204 -18.41 -5.38 -19.22
CA LEU A 204 -16.96 -5.55 -19.37
C LEU A 204 -16.56 -6.59 -20.41
N GLU A 205 -17.41 -7.57 -20.70
CA GLU A 205 -17.20 -8.55 -21.77
C GLU A 205 -16.97 -7.88 -23.13
N GLY A 206 -15.93 -8.32 -23.87
CA GLY A 206 -15.56 -7.76 -25.16
C GLY A 206 -14.88 -6.39 -25.10
N THR A 207 -14.65 -5.84 -23.90
CA THR A 207 -13.92 -4.57 -23.71
C THR A 207 -12.45 -4.81 -23.34
N SER A 208 -11.62 -3.77 -23.40
CA SER A 208 -10.23 -3.82 -22.88
C SER A 208 -10.14 -4.14 -21.38
N TYR A 209 -11.25 -4.07 -20.65
CA TYR A 209 -11.35 -4.31 -19.22
C TYR A 209 -11.90 -5.69 -18.86
N GLU A 210 -12.22 -6.53 -19.85
CA GLU A 210 -12.74 -7.89 -19.64
C GLU A 210 -11.86 -8.71 -18.68
N SER A 211 -10.53 -8.53 -18.78
CA SER A 211 -9.57 -9.19 -17.90
C SER A 211 -9.80 -8.95 -16.39
N PHE A 212 -10.52 -7.88 -16.01
CA PHE A 212 -10.85 -7.59 -14.61
C PHE A 212 -11.91 -8.52 -14.02
N LEU A 213 -12.69 -9.21 -14.86
CA LEU A 213 -13.70 -10.19 -14.44
C LEU A 213 -13.06 -11.44 -13.83
N HIS A 214 -11.81 -11.74 -14.21
CA HIS A 214 -11.12 -12.95 -13.78
C HIS A 214 -10.44 -12.81 -12.41
N GLU A 215 -10.01 -13.94 -11.86
CA GLU A 215 -9.21 -13.94 -10.63
C GLU A 215 -7.81 -13.40 -10.88
N ASP A 216 -7.31 -12.60 -9.92
CA ASP A 216 -5.99 -12.00 -9.98
C ASP A 216 -4.89 -13.07 -10.07
N TYR A 217 -5.16 -14.30 -9.61
CA TYR A 217 -4.27 -15.46 -9.56
C TYR A 217 -5.09 -16.69 -9.12
N GLN A 218 -4.78 -17.88 -9.66
CA GLN A 218 -5.18 -19.15 -9.03
C GLN A 218 -4.19 -19.41 -7.88
N LEU A 219 -4.71 -19.68 -6.67
CA LEU A 219 -3.89 -20.02 -5.50
C LEU A 219 -3.30 -21.43 -5.62
#